data_AF-A0A430RS32-F1
#
_entry.id   AF-A0A430RS32-F1
#
_cell.length_a   1.000
_cell.length_b   1.000
_cell.length_c   1.000
_cell.angle_alpha   90.00
_cell.angle_beta   90.00
_cell.angle_gamma   90.00
#
_symmetry.space_group_name_H-M   'P 1'
#
loop_
_entity.id
_entity.type
_entity.pdbx_description
1 polymer ?
#
loop_
_entity_poly.entity_id
_entity_poly.type
_entity_poly.pdbx_seq_one_letter_code
_entity_poly.pdbx_strand_id
1 'polypeptide(L)'
;MRLLVVDFDYFFPVPQDPQDPLAFLYSWAHFETPYYLGEVWEERALAFLLRGLPLPQARGWEGFWERFAFAPEARLYYADSNALAFHSDVHQGVREVMLFDAHHDAGYRPLGVEPACDDWMVYYARQGARLRVFYPSWRDPSLEPVPAVPVERVKDPGGPVEGVFHRVFLCRSGAWVPPWADEAFFSFLEAAPLPKVALEPVERRPLDLVGLLRRSEEEALGLRIMERLRGLF
;
A
#
# COMPACT_ATOMS: atom_id res chain seq x y z
N MET A 1 15.61 -17.05 8.78
CA MET A 1 15.44 -16.51 7.41
C MET A 1 15.12 -15.03 7.48
N ARG A 2 15.51 -14.26 6.47
CA ARG A 2 15.14 -12.83 6.32
C ARG A 2 14.00 -12.71 5.33
N LEU A 3 12.92 -12.05 5.75
CA LEU A 3 11.74 -11.76 4.94
C LEU A 3 11.77 -10.29 4.51
N LEU A 4 11.67 -10.05 3.20
CA LEU A 4 11.36 -8.73 2.64
C LEU A 4 9.85 -8.67 2.47
N VAL A 5 9.22 -7.63 3.01
CA VAL A 5 7.82 -7.32 2.73
C VAL A 5 7.76 -5.96 2.04
N VAL A 6 6.99 -5.89 0.96
CA VAL A 6 6.73 -4.65 0.24
C VAL A 6 5.22 -4.49 0.15
N ASP A 7 4.71 -3.44 0.78
CA ASP A 7 3.35 -2.96 0.54
C ASP A 7 3.41 -1.93 -0.60
N PHE A 8 2.58 -2.12 -1.63
CA PHE A 8 2.66 -1.29 -2.82
C PHE A 8 2.21 0.16 -2.59
N ASP A 9 1.50 0.44 -1.48
CA ASP A 9 1.20 1.82 -1.09
C ASP A 9 2.45 2.66 -0.78
N TYR A 10 3.60 2.01 -0.54
CA TYR A 10 4.91 2.63 -0.45
C TYR A 10 5.22 3.54 -1.64
N PHE A 11 4.77 3.13 -2.83
CA PHE A 11 4.98 3.86 -4.09
C PHE A 11 3.85 4.85 -4.40
N PHE A 12 2.84 4.98 -3.54
CA PHE A 12 1.65 5.75 -3.81
C PHE A 12 1.57 7.00 -2.91
N PRO A 13 2.22 8.12 -3.31
CA PRO A 13 2.31 9.30 -2.45
C PRO A 13 0.95 9.96 -2.24
N VAL A 14 0.64 10.26 -0.98
CA VAL A 14 -0.54 11.03 -0.59
C VAL A 14 -0.14 12.30 0.18
N PRO A 15 -0.93 13.39 0.10
CA PRO A 15 -0.72 14.57 0.94
C PRO A 15 -0.71 14.22 2.42
N GLN A 16 0.24 14.80 3.17
CA GLN A 16 0.37 14.58 4.61
C GLN A 16 -0.01 15.79 5.46
N ASP A 17 -0.01 16.98 4.88
CA ASP A 17 -0.45 18.18 5.58
C ASP A 17 -1.98 18.16 5.65
N PRO A 18 -2.58 18.13 6.86
CA PRO A 18 -4.04 18.20 7.00
C PRO A 18 -4.64 19.50 6.45
N GLN A 19 -3.82 20.54 6.26
CA GLN A 19 -4.22 21.81 5.65
C GLN A 19 -4.07 21.83 4.12
N ASP A 20 -3.59 20.75 3.50
CA ASP A 20 -3.56 20.65 2.04
C ASP A 20 -5.00 20.78 1.51
N PRO A 21 -5.27 21.72 0.59
CA PRO A 21 -6.63 21.95 0.07
C PRO A 21 -7.22 20.73 -0.64
N LEU A 22 -6.39 19.76 -1.03
CA LEU A 22 -6.79 18.50 -1.66
C LEU A 22 -6.80 17.32 -0.69
N ALA A 23 -6.43 17.47 0.58
CA ALA A 23 -6.34 16.38 1.56
C ALA A 23 -7.63 15.54 1.64
N PHE A 24 -8.80 16.17 1.51
CA PHE A 24 -10.09 15.49 1.53
C PHE A 24 -10.27 14.46 0.40
N LEU A 25 -9.60 14.64 -0.75
CA LEU A 25 -9.64 13.69 -1.87
C LEU A 25 -8.88 12.38 -1.55
N TYR A 26 -8.02 12.41 -0.53
CA TYR A 26 -7.16 11.31 -0.10
C TYR A 26 -7.56 10.74 1.26
N SER A 27 -8.69 11.18 1.83
CA SER A 27 -9.21 10.69 3.11
C SER A 27 -9.85 9.30 2.98
N TRP A 28 -9.06 8.33 2.53
CA TRP A 28 -9.46 6.95 2.28
C TRP A 28 -9.41 6.19 3.60
N ALA A 29 -10.51 6.23 4.36
CA ALA A 29 -10.57 5.60 5.68
C ALA A 29 -10.45 4.07 5.61
N HIS A 30 -9.80 3.49 6.64
CA HIS A 30 -9.38 2.09 6.81
C HIS A 30 -10.47 1.01 6.88
N PHE A 31 -11.72 1.29 6.49
CA PHE A 31 -12.83 0.35 6.67
C PHE A 31 -13.33 -0.17 5.34
N GLU A 32 -12.59 -1.11 4.77
CA GLU A 32 -13.00 -1.72 3.50
C GLU A 32 -13.28 -3.20 3.71
N THR A 33 -14.57 -3.53 3.65
CA THR A 33 -14.99 -4.90 3.33
C THR A 33 -14.84 -5.07 1.81
N PRO A 34 -14.47 -6.27 1.31
CA PRO A 34 -14.20 -6.49 -0.11
C PRO A 34 -15.33 -6.06 -1.06
N TYR A 35 -16.57 -6.02 -0.56
CA TYR A 35 -17.76 -5.67 -1.32
C TYR A 35 -17.86 -4.18 -1.70
N TYR A 36 -17.17 -3.27 -1.00
CA TYR A 36 -17.26 -1.82 -1.25
C TYR A 36 -16.07 -1.22 -1.99
N LEU A 37 -14.99 -2.00 -2.18
CA LEU A 37 -13.75 -1.51 -2.79
C LEU A 37 -13.97 -0.94 -4.20
N GLY A 38 -14.70 -1.66 -5.06
CA GLY A 38 -14.93 -1.23 -6.44
C GLY A 38 -15.69 0.09 -6.55
N GLU A 39 -16.86 0.18 -5.89
CA GLU A 39 -17.73 1.37 -5.94
C GLU A 39 -17.03 2.59 -5.33
N VAL A 40 -16.33 2.41 -4.20
CA VAL A 40 -15.63 3.50 -3.52
C VAL A 40 -14.51 4.08 -4.40
N TRP A 41 -13.81 3.25 -5.16
CA TRP A 41 -12.76 3.74 -6.05
C TRP A 41 -13.31 4.54 -7.24
N GLU A 42 -14.48 4.18 -7.79
CA GLU A 42 -15.13 4.97 -8.83
C GLU A 42 -15.54 6.36 -8.32
N GLU A 43 -16.12 6.45 -7.13
CA GLU A 43 -16.47 7.73 -6.49
C GLU A 43 -15.22 8.59 -6.24
N ARG A 44 -14.15 7.97 -5.73
CA ARG A 44 -12.85 8.64 -5.52
C ARG A 44 -12.30 9.15 -6.85
N ALA A 45 -12.28 8.35 -7.91
CA ALA A 45 -11.83 8.78 -9.25
C ALA A 45 -12.65 9.97 -9.75
N LEU A 46 -13.98 9.88 -9.67
CA LEU A 46 -14.88 10.94 -10.12
C LEU A 46 -14.62 12.26 -9.38
N ALA A 47 -14.30 12.21 -8.09
CA ALA A 47 -13.99 13.42 -7.31
C ALA A 47 -12.76 14.19 -7.83
N PHE A 48 -11.75 13.50 -8.37
CA PHE A 48 -10.62 14.12 -9.07
C PHE A 48 -11.05 14.66 -10.43
N LEU A 49 -11.73 13.84 -11.23
CA LEU A 49 -12.12 14.18 -12.60
C LEU A 49 -13.06 15.39 -12.66
N LEU A 50 -14.04 15.48 -11.76
CA LEU A 50 -14.95 16.63 -11.66
C LEU A 50 -14.24 17.96 -11.37
N ARG A 51 -13.04 17.89 -10.79
CA ARG A 51 -12.19 19.06 -10.48
C ARG A 51 -11.13 19.31 -11.55
N GLY A 52 -11.15 18.55 -12.65
CA GLY A 52 -10.15 18.63 -13.70
C GLY A 52 -8.75 18.21 -13.23
N LEU A 53 -8.66 17.42 -12.16
CA LEU A 53 -7.40 16.95 -11.59
C LEU A 53 -7.01 15.60 -12.20
N PRO A 54 -5.71 15.35 -12.43
CA PRO A 54 -5.24 14.04 -12.84
C PRO A 54 -5.42 13.03 -11.69
N LEU A 55 -5.66 11.76 -12.06
CA LEU A 55 -5.67 10.68 -11.07
C LEU A 55 -4.26 10.44 -10.50
N PRO A 56 -4.10 10.32 -9.17
CA PRO A 56 -2.80 10.04 -8.56
C PRO A 56 -2.25 8.69 -9.04
N GLN A 57 -0.93 8.61 -9.20
CA GLN A 57 -0.23 7.46 -9.77
C GLN A 57 0.86 6.97 -8.82
N ALA A 58 1.17 5.68 -8.87
CA ALA A 58 2.36 5.12 -8.23
C ALA A 58 3.64 5.69 -8.87
N ARG A 59 4.71 5.87 -8.09
CA ARG A 59 5.98 6.48 -8.52
C ARG A 59 7.17 5.81 -7.82
N GLY A 60 8.30 5.74 -8.51
CA GLY A 60 9.58 5.33 -7.91
C GLY A 60 9.67 3.84 -7.61
N TRP A 61 8.86 3.01 -8.27
CA TRP A 61 8.93 1.55 -8.18
C TRP A 61 9.96 0.98 -9.18
N GLU A 62 10.30 1.74 -10.21
CA GLU A 62 11.28 1.37 -11.22
C GLU A 62 12.66 1.18 -10.60
N GLY A 63 13.29 0.03 -10.87
CA GLY A 63 14.61 -0.32 -10.32
C GLY A 63 14.61 -0.69 -8.83
N PHE A 64 13.47 -0.67 -8.14
CA PHE A 64 13.41 -0.96 -6.71
C PHE A 64 13.98 -2.35 -6.36
N TRP A 65 13.73 -3.37 -7.19
CA TRP A 65 14.25 -4.73 -6.95
C TRP A 65 15.77 -4.85 -7.04
N GLU A 66 16.45 -3.94 -7.73
CA GLU A 66 17.92 -3.93 -7.90
C GLU A 66 18.65 -3.64 -6.58
N ARG A 67 17.91 -3.16 -5.58
CA ARG A 67 18.43 -2.82 -4.26
C ARG A 67 18.71 -4.05 -3.39
N PHE A 68 18.20 -5.22 -3.75
CA PHE A 68 18.15 -6.38 -2.87
C PHE A 68 18.92 -7.57 -3.43
N ALA A 69 19.56 -8.32 -2.53
CA ALA A 69 20.14 -9.62 -2.84
C ALA A 69 19.21 -10.74 -2.36
N PHE A 70 19.01 -11.76 -3.19
CA PHE A 70 18.12 -12.88 -2.90
C PHE A 70 18.87 -14.21 -2.86
N ALA A 71 18.45 -15.10 -1.97
CA ALA A 71 18.94 -16.47 -1.94
C ALA A 71 18.49 -17.22 -3.22
N PRO A 72 19.26 -18.20 -3.73
CA PRO A 72 18.90 -18.94 -4.95
C PRO A 72 17.51 -19.60 -4.90
N GLU A 73 17.07 -20.02 -3.72
CA GLU A 73 15.78 -20.65 -3.46
C GLU A 73 14.66 -19.67 -3.09
N ALA A 74 14.94 -18.37 -3.07
CA ALA A 74 13.95 -17.37 -2.69
C ALA A 74 12.75 -17.37 -3.63
N ARG A 75 11.59 -17.08 -3.06
CA ARG A 75 10.32 -16.93 -3.79
C ARG A 75 9.66 -15.63 -3.38
N LEU A 76 8.93 -15.04 -4.34
CA LEU A 76 8.05 -13.92 -4.10
C LEU A 76 6.62 -14.45 -3.98
N TYR A 77 6.05 -14.26 -2.80
CA TYR A 77 4.64 -14.50 -2.53
C TYR A 77 3.87 -13.19 -2.70
N TYR A 78 2.66 -13.24 -3.25
CA TYR A 78 1.86 -12.03 -3.42
C TYR A 78 0.38 -12.24 -3.15
N ALA A 79 -0.26 -11.14 -2.76
CA ALA A 79 -1.65 -11.06 -2.36
C ALA A 79 -2.17 -9.61 -2.47
N ASP A 80 -3.47 -9.42 -2.28
CA ASP A 80 -4.08 -8.09 -2.25
C ASP A 80 -3.87 -7.37 -0.90
N SER A 81 -3.92 -8.12 0.20
CA SER A 81 -3.81 -7.57 1.57
C SER A 81 -2.49 -7.89 2.24
N ASN A 82 -1.94 -6.90 2.96
CA ASN A 82 -0.68 -7.06 3.70
C ASN A 82 -0.80 -8.06 4.85
N ALA A 83 -2.04 -8.33 5.31
CA ALA A 83 -2.33 -9.40 6.25
C ALA A 83 -1.73 -10.74 5.81
N LEU A 84 -1.72 -11.06 4.51
CA LEU A 84 -1.19 -12.35 4.05
C LEU A 84 0.34 -12.47 4.15
N ALA A 85 1.05 -11.44 4.62
CA ALA A 85 2.44 -11.56 5.04
C ALA A 85 2.60 -12.62 6.16
N PHE A 86 1.61 -12.81 7.05
CA PHE A 86 1.65 -13.87 8.07
C PHE A 86 1.20 -15.25 7.56
N HIS A 87 0.92 -15.44 6.27
CA HIS A 87 0.46 -16.73 5.73
C HIS A 87 1.47 -17.87 6.01
N SER A 88 0.98 -19.11 6.16
CA SER A 88 1.78 -20.30 6.56
C SER A 88 3.00 -20.54 5.68
N ASP A 89 2.86 -20.36 4.38
CA ASP A 89 3.96 -20.47 3.41
C ASP A 89 5.00 -19.33 3.53
N VAL A 90 4.64 -18.23 4.20
CA VAL A 90 5.44 -17.01 4.31
C VAL A 90 6.10 -16.85 5.68
N HIS A 91 5.46 -17.24 6.77
CA HIS A 91 5.97 -16.90 8.10
C HIS A 91 6.97 -17.90 8.70
N GLN A 92 7.00 -19.14 8.22
CA GLN A 92 7.81 -20.19 8.83
C GLN A 92 9.32 -19.87 8.80
N GLY A 93 9.98 -19.97 9.97
CA GLY A 93 11.44 -19.83 10.12
C GLY A 93 11.99 -18.42 9.93
N VAL A 94 11.13 -17.41 9.78
CA VAL A 94 11.50 -16.00 9.70
C VAL A 94 12.03 -15.54 11.05
N ARG A 95 13.20 -14.87 11.02
CA ARG A 95 13.85 -14.30 12.22
C ARG A 95 14.03 -12.79 12.12
N GLU A 96 13.77 -12.24 10.94
CA GLU A 96 13.88 -10.81 10.67
C GLU A 96 12.93 -10.45 9.53
N VAL A 97 12.19 -9.36 9.72
CA VAL A 97 11.27 -8.78 8.76
C VAL A 97 11.75 -7.37 8.44
N MET A 98 11.89 -7.08 7.15
CA MET A 98 12.09 -5.72 6.64
C MET A 98 10.89 -5.34 5.79
N LEU A 99 10.10 -4.38 6.27
CA LEU A 99 8.89 -3.88 5.64
C LEU A 99 9.21 -2.57 4.91
N PHE A 100 8.80 -2.45 3.64
CA PHE A 100 8.73 -1.21 2.88
C PHE A 100 7.26 -0.88 2.68
N ASP A 101 6.77 0.15 3.36
CA ASP A 101 5.34 0.43 3.51
C ASP A 101 5.13 1.90 3.96
N ALA A 102 3.97 2.47 3.65
CA ALA A 102 3.54 3.75 4.23
C ALA A 102 3.11 3.64 5.71
N HIS A 103 2.89 2.42 6.19
CA HIS A 103 2.35 2.03 7.49
C HIS A 103 3.30 1.04 8.22
N HIS A 104 3.27 1.01 9.56
CA HIS A 104 4.11 0.10 10.34
C HIS A 104 3.49 -1.27 10.66
N ASP A 105 2.20 -1.48 10.43
CA ASP A 105 1.48 -2.76 10.62
C ASP A 105 1.80 -3.55 11.90
N ALA A 106 1.99 -2.79 12.98
CA ALA A 106 2.53 -3.29 14.25
C ALA A 106 1.62 -2.94 15.43
N GLY A 107 0.30 -2.95 15.20
CA GLY A 107 -0.72 -2.83 16.23
C GLY A 107 -1.35 -1.45 16.35
N TYR A 108 -2.25 -1.10 15.43
CA TYR A 108 -3.07 0.13 15.50
C TYR A 108 -4.32 -0.04 16.40
N ARG A 109 -4.67 -1.28 16.76
CA ARG A 109 -5.81 -1.63 17.60
C ARG A 109 -5.37 -2.49 18.79
N PRO A 110 -6.21 -2.63 19.83
CA PRO A 110 -5.96 -3.61 20.88
C PRO A 110 -5.71 -5.00 20.29
N LEU A 111 -4.60 -5.62 20.70
CA LEU A 111 -4.10 -6.83 20.06
C LEU A 111 -5.05 -8.00 20.24
N GLY A 112 -5.53 -8.55 19.12
CA GLY A 112 -6.32 -9.78 19.09
C GLY A 112 -5.48 -11.06 19.25
N VAL A 113 -6.17 -12.20 19.14
CA VAL A 113 -5.55 -13.53 19.08
C VAL A 113 -4.93 -13.78 17.69
N GLU A 114 -5.67 -13.45 16.63
CA GLU A 114 -5.20 -13.51 15.24
C GLU A 114 -4.89 -12.10 14.71
N PRO A 115 -3.78 -11.91 13.96
CA PRO A 115 -3.47 -10.63 13.34
C PRO A 115 -4.36 -10.35 12.12
N ALA A 116 -4.82 -9.11 11.99
CA ALA A 116 -5.36 -8.49 10.79
C ALA A 116 -4.24 -7.77 10.00
N CYS A 117 -4.63 -7.03 8.95
CA CYS A 117 -3.68 -6.30 8.10
C CYS A 117 -2.88 -5.23 8.86
N ASP A 118 -3.42 -4.69 9.94
CA ASP A 118 -2.82 -3.58 10.68
C ASP A 118 -1.97 -4.05 11.90
N ASP A 119 -1.83 -5.36 12.11
CA ASP A 119 -1.09 -5.92 13.25
C ASP A 119 -0.35 -7.24 12.96
N TRP A 120 -0.18 -7.63 11.70
CA TRP A 120 0.56 -8.84 11.33
C TRP A 120 2.01 -8.86 11.80
N MET A 121 2.69 -7.70 11.93
CA MET A 121 4.06 -7.66 12.45
C MET A 121 4.14 -8.08 13.93
N VAL A 122 3.04 -7.93 14.69
CA VAL A 122 2.95 -8.37 16.09
C VAL A 122 3.15 -9.88 16.21
N TYR A 123 2.67 -10.65 15.21
CA TYR A 123 2.92 -12.10 15.16
C TYR A 123 4.42 -12.40 15.16
N TYR A 124 5.18 -11.74 14.28
CA TYR A 124 6.63 -11.94 14.17
C TYR A 124 7.38 -11.48 15.42
N ALA A 125 6.98 -10.35 16.03
CA ALA A 125 7.53 -9.91 17.31
C ALA A 125 7.35 -10.96 18.40
N ARG A 126 6.16 -11.59 18.49
CA ARG A 126 5.87 -12.66 19.46
C ARG A 126 6.74 -13.90 19.25
N GLN A 127 7.20 -14.15 18.03
CA GLN A 127 8.16 -15.22 17.70
C GLN A 127 9.63 -14.81 17.92
N GLY A 128 9.87 -13.59 18.41
CA GLY A 128 11.22 -13.06 18.65
C GLY A 128 11.96 -12.60 17.38
N ALA A 129 11.22 -12.35 16.28
CA ALA A 129 11.83 -11.79 15.07
C ALA A 129 12.19 -10.32 15.27
N ARG A 130 13.27 -9.88 14.63
CA ARG A 130 13.62 -8.46 14.53
C ARG A 130 12.78 -7.78 13.46
N LEU A 131 12.29 -6.59 13.77
CA LEU A 131 11.34 -5.86 12.93
C LEU A 131 11.91 -4.50 12.54
N ARG A 132 11.89 -4.20 11.24
CA ARG A 132 12.26 -2.89 10.70
C ARG A 132 11.27 -2.46 9.63
N VAL A 133 10.89 -1.18 9.65
CA VAL A 133 10.03 -0.53 8.65
C VAL A 133 10.83 0.60 7.99
N PHE A 134 10.85 0.59 6.67
CA PHE A 134 11.36 1.63 5.80
C PHE A 134 10.18 2.38 5.21
N TYR A 135 9.96 3.59 5.69
CA TYR A 135 8.93 4.49 5.16
C TYR A 135 9.42 5.19 3.90
N PRO A 136 8.54 5.45 2.92
CA PRO A 136 8.94 6.15 1.72
C PRO A 136 9.30 7.60 2.03
N SER A 137 10.10 8.23 1.17
CA SER A 137 10.60 9.60 1.38
C SER A 137 9.48 10.62 1.59
N TRP A 138 8.32 10.39 0.96
CA TRP A 138 7.13 11.23 1.05
C TRP A 138 6.37 11.08 2.35
N ARG A 139 6.55 10.00 3.13
CA ARG A 139 5.85 9.73 4.39
C ARG A 139 6.63 10.28 5.58
N ASP A 140 5.94 10.88 6.54
CA ASP A 140 6.47 11.31 7.82
C ASP A 140 6.06 10.29 8.89
N PRO A 141 7.01 9.46 9.37
CA PRO A 141 6.71 8.46 10.38
C PRO A 141 6.14 9.05 11.66
N SER A 142 6.39 10.32 11.99
CA SER A 142 5.89 10.93 13.23
C SER A 142 4.37 11.13 13.26
N LEU A 143 3.72 11.07 12.09
CA LEU A 143 2.26 11.12 11.96
C LEU A 143 1.59 9.78 12.26
N GLU A 144 2.35 8.69 12.30
CA GLU A 144 1.87 7.37 12.66
C GLU A 144 1.82 7.21 14.19
N PRO A 145 0.83 6.47 14.72
CA PRO A 145 0.83 6.10 16.13
C PRO A 145 2.09 5.30 16.50
N VAL A 146 2.32 5.22 17.81
CA VAL A 146 3.43 4.41 18.34
C VAL A 146 3.09 2.93 18.14
N PRO A 147 4.00 2.11 17.56
CA PRO A 147 3.80 0.68 17.44
C PRO A 147 3.54 -0.01 18.79
N ALA A 148 2.70 -1.05 18.80
CA ALA A 148 2.41 -1.85 20.00
C ALA A 148 3.56 -2.81 20.37
N VAL A 149 4.48 -3.06 19.45
CA VAL A 149 5.67 -3.90 19.65
C VAL A 149 6.93 -3.15 19.20
N PRO A 150 8.13 -3.53 19.67
CA PRO A 150 9.37 -2.89 19.23
C PRO A 150 9.58 -3.07 17.72
N VAL A 151 9.64 -1.94 17.00
CA VAL A 151 9.91 -1.88 15.57
C VAL A 151 10.89 -0.74 15.32
N GLU A 152 11.98 -1.03 14.59
CA GLU A 152 12.88 0.02 14.11
C GLU A 152 12.20 0.75 12.94
N ARG A 153 12.00 2.05 13.07
CA ARG A 153 11.30 2.88 12.10
C ARG A 153 12.27 3.87 11.47
N VAL A 154 12.46 3.77 10.15
CA VAL A 154 13.41 4.62 9.42
C VAL A 154 12.76 5.15 8.14
N LYS A 155 13.10 6.38 7.74
CA LYS A 155 12.86 6.80 6.36
C LYS A 155 13.83 6.06 5.45
N ASP A 156 13.34 5.58 4.32
CA ASP A 156 14.15 4.90 3.34
C ASP A 156 15.22 5.84 2.77
N PRO A 157 16.53 5.56 2.99
CA PRO A 157 17.59 6.36 2.40
C PRO A 157 17.76 6.11 0.88
N GLY A 158 17.06 5.11 0.33
CA GLY A 158 17.29 4.62 -1.02
C GLY A 158 18.56 3.76 -1.13
N GLY A 159 18.86 3.31 -2.34
CA GLY A 159 20.07 2.52 -2.62
C GLY A 159 20.03 1.07 -2.11
N PRO A 160 21.16 0.34 -2.22
CA PRO A 160 21.24 -1.08 -1.87
C PRO A 160 20.96 -1.35 -0.39
N VAL A 161 20.27 -2.46 -0.12
CA VAL A 161 19.93 -2.93 1.23
C VAL A 161 20.80 -4.14 1.58
N GLU A 162 21.47 -4.08 2.72
CA GLU A 162 22.47 -5.07 3.09
C GLU A 162 21.90 -6.47 3.38
N GLY A 163 22.60 -7.47 2.87
CA GLY A 163 22.43 -8.90 3.10
C GLY A 163 21.32 -9.56 2.29
N VAL A 164 21.11 -10.86 2.55
CA VAL A 164 20.37 -11.74 1.63
C VAL A 164 18.97 -12.06 2.15
N PHE A 165 17.97 -11.81 1.32
CA PHE A 165 16.57 -12.17 1.58
C PHE A 165 16.27 -13.58 1.09
N HIS A 166 15.59 -14.34 1.94
CA HIS A 166 15.27 -15.75 1.68
C HIS A 166 13.83 -15.91 1.21
N ARG A 167 13.02 -14.88 1.43
CA ARG A 167 11.60 -14.84 1.07
C ARG A 167 11.20 -13.39 0.83
N VAL A 168 10.31 -13.19 -0.13
CA VAL A 168 9.68 -11.89 -0.42
C VAL A 168 8.18 -12.06 -0.33
N PHE A 169 7.50 -11.08 0.26
CA PHE A 169 6.06 -10.93 0.19
C PHE A 169 5.73 -9.55 -0.41
N LEU A 170 4.82 -9.52 -1.37
CA LEU A 170 4.35 -8.31 -2.05
C LEU A 170 2.83 -8.19 -1.93
N CYS A 171 2.38 -7.09 -1.33
CA CYS A 171 0.97 -6.74 -1.20
C CYS A 171 0.59 -5.69 -2.26
N ARG A 172 -0.55 -5.85 -2.95
CA ARG A 172 -1.11 -4.80 -3.83
C ARG A 172 -1.65 -3.61 -3.06
N SER A 173 -2.12 -3.85 -1.85
CA SER A 173 -2.71 -2.85 -0.97
C SER A 173 -4.00 -2.29 -1.54
N GLY A 174 -4.93 -3.17 -1.92
CA GLY A 174 -6.15 -2.78 -2.63
C GLY A 174 -7.00 -1.72 -1.93
N ALA A 175 -6.80 -1.54 -0.62
CA ALA A 175 -7.47 -0.53 0.18
C ALA A 175 -6.85 0.88 0.11
N TRP A 176 -5.56 0.94 -0.22
CA TRP A 176 -4.77 2.17 -0.28
C TRP A 176 -4.38 2.54 -1.70
N VAL A 177 -4.28 1.55 -2.57
CA VAL A 177 -3.88 1.70 -3.97
C VAL A 177 -5.10 1.50 -4.86
N PRO A 178 -5.44 2.48 -5.70
CA PRO A 178 -6.61 2.43 -6.56
C PRO A 178 -6.45 1.50 -7.78
N PRO A 179 -7.57 1.02 -8.37
CA PRO A 179 -7.58 0.21 -9.59
C PRO A 179 -6.84 0.83 -10.79
N TRP A 180 -6.85 2.15 -10.93
CA TRP A 180 -6.13 2.82 -12.02
C TRP A 180 -4.60 2.75 -11.89
N ALA A 181 -4.08 2.24 -10.76
CA ALA A 181 -2.66 1.96 -10.56
C ALA A 181 -2.33 0.45 -10.69
N ASP A 182 -3.29 -0.41 -11.03
CA ASP A 182 -3.07 -1.86 -11.13
C ASP A 182 -1.98 -2.22 -12.15
N GLU A 183 -1.90 -1.52 -13.29
CA GLU A 183 -0.84 -1.79 -14.27
C GLU A 183 0.57 -1.50 -13.74
N ALA A 184 0.72 -0.49 -12.87
CA ALA A 184 1.99 -0.23 -12.20
C ALA A 184 2.31 -1.35 -11.21
N PHE A 185 1.33 -1.84 -10.44
CA PHE A 185 1.51 -2.98 -9.54
C PHE A 185 1.95 -4.24 -10.30
N PHE A 186 1.27 -4.59 -11.40
CA PHE A 186 1.63 -5.77 -12.17
C PHE A 186 2.99 -5.62 -12.86
N SER A 187 3.33 -4.42 -13.35
CA SER A 187 4.67 -4.15 -13.88
C SER A 187 5.75 -4.32 -12.81
N PHE A 188 5.48 -3.85 -11.59
CA PHE A 188 6.37 -4.01 -10.45
C PHE A 188 6.51 -5.48 -10.03
N LEU A 189 5.43 -6.25 -9.95
CA LEU A 189 5.44 -7.69 -9.68
C LEU A 189 6.27 -8.45 -10.72
N GLU A 190 6.07 -8.15 -12.01
CA GLU A 190 6.79 -8.81 -13.10
C GLU A 190 8.30 -8.51 -13.07
N ALA A 191 8.67 -7.26 -12.76
CA ALA A 191 10.05 -6.82 -12.65
C ALA A 191 10.85 -7.53 -11.53
N ALA A 192 10.17 -8.19 -10.58
CA ALA A 192 10.85 -8.93 -9.53
C ALA A 192 11.63 -10.14 -10.10
N PRO A 193 12.93 -10.31 -9.77
CA PRO A 193 13.77 -11.37 -10.34
C PRO A 193 13.58 -12.73 -9.64
N LEU A 194 12.37 -13.04 -9.19
CA LEU A 194 12.04 -14.24 -8.40
C LEU A 194 10.88 -15.01 -9.01
N PRO A 195 10.79 -16.33 -8.76
CA PRO A 195 9.57 -17.10 -8.98
C PRO A 195 8.41 -16.52 -8.16
N LYS A 196 7.27 -16.30 -8.81
CA LYS A 196 6.06 -15.72 -8.21
C LYS A 196 5.10 -16.81 -7.75
N VAL A 197 4.51 -16.64 -6.57
CA VAL A 197 3.51 -17.54 -5.97
C VAL A 197 2.34 -16.69 -5.48
N ALA A 198 1.18 -16.81 -6.12
CA ALA A 198 -0.04 -16.19 -5.65
C ALA A 198 -0.52 -16.93 -4.39
N LEU A 199 -0.75 -16.22 -3.29
CA LEU A 199 -1.43 -16.80 -2.13
C LEU A 199 -2.95 -16.76 -2.28
N GLU A 200 -3.43 -15.83 -3.09
CA GLU A 200 -4.82 -15.68 -3.48
C GLU A 200 -4.90 -15.14 -4.92
N PRO A 201 -6.04 -15.25 -5.61
CA PRO A 201 -6.23 -14.62 -6.90
C PRO A 201 -6.13 -13.09 -6.78
N VAL A 202 -5.14 -12.50 -7.46
CA VAL A 202 -5.00 -11.05 -7.59
C VAL A 202 -5.21 -10.68 -9.06
N GLU A 203 -6.40 -10.18 -9.38
CA GLU A 203 -6.79 -9.78 -10.73
C GLU A 203 -6.81 -8.26 -10.88
N ARG A 204 -6.68 -7.80 -12.12
CA ARG A 204 -6.90 -6.38 -12.48
C ARG A 204 -8.33 -6.01 -12.14
N ARG A 205 -8.49 -4.97 -11.33
CA ARG A 205 -9.80 -4.47 -10.94
C ARG A 205 -10.41 -3.71 -12.11
N PRO A 206 -11.68 -3.97 -12.46
CA PRO A 206 -12.35 -3.20 -13.50
C PRO A 206 -12.52 -1.75 -13.06
N LEU A 207 -12.35 -0.83 -14.01
CA LEU A 207 -12.62 0.60 -13.84
C LEU A 207 -13.04 1.20 -15.18
N ASP A 208 -14.29 1.66 -15.29
CA ASP A 208 -14.77 2.33 -16.51
C ASP A 208 -14.33 3.80 -16.53
N LEU A 209 -13.04 4.03 -16.78
CA LEU A 209 -12.50 5.39 -16.81
C LEU A 209 -13.14 6.26 -17.90
N VAL A 210 -13.52 5.67 -19.04
CA VAL A 210 -14.19 6.39 -20.14
C VAL A 210 -15.59 6.84 -19.70
N GLY A 211 -16.35 5.94 -19.08
CA GLY A 211 -17.65 6.28 -18.50
C GLY A 211 -17.57 7.33 -17.41
N LEU A 212 -16.57 7.23 -16.52
CA LEU A 212 -16.31 8.22 -15.47
C LEU A 212 -15.96 9.60 -16.03
N LEU A 213 -15.14 9.66 -17.09
CA LEU A 213 -14.83 10.92 -17.77
C LEU A 213 -16.10 11.57 -18.34
N ARG A 214 -16.91 10.82 -19.09
CA ARG A 214 -18.19 11.32 -19.62
C ARG A 214 -19.11 11.82 -18.49
N ARG A 215 -19.25 11.04 -17.42
CA ARG A 215 -20.04 11.42 -16.24
C ARG A 215 -19.53 12.72 -15.62
N SER A 216 -18.21 12.88 -15.52
CA SER A 216 -17.62 14.10 -14.96
C SER A 216 -17.92 15.34 -15.81
N GLU A 217 -17.97 15.22 -17.15
CA GLU A 217 -18.34 16.31 -18.06
C GLU A 217 -19.80 16.74 -17.88
N GLU A 218 -20.70 15.78 -17.71
CA GLU A 218 -22.14 16.00 -17.47
C GLU A 218 -22.40 16.65 -16.10
N GLU A 219 -21.69 16.21 -15.06
CA GLU A 219 -21.89 16.63 -13.67
C GLU A 219 -21.08 17.88 -13.26
N ALA A 220 -20.08 18.28 -14.06
CA ALA A 220 -19.16 19.39 -13.73
C ALA A 220 -19.89 20.72 -13.43
N LEU A 221 -20.99 21.01 -14.11
CA LEU A 221 -21.78 22.23 -13.83
C LEU A 221 -22.42 22.18 -12.44
N GLY A 222 -22.95 21.01 -12.05
CA GLY A 222 -23.56 20.81 -10.74
C GLY A 222 -22.54 20.97 -9.61
N LEU A 223 -21.34 20.39 -9.74
CA LEU A 223 -20.29 20.54 -8.74
C LEU A 223 -19.88 22.00 -8.56
N ARG A 224 -19.65 22.75 -9.66
CA ARG A 224 -19.27 24.18 -9.59
C ARG A 224 -20.30 25.02 -8.82
N ILE A 225 -21.59 24.73 -9.01
CA ILE A 225 -22.66 25.42 -8.27
C ILE A 225 -22.57 25.09 -6.77
N MET A 226 -22.41 23.82 -6.43
CA MET A 226 -22.35 23.35 -5.04
C MET A 226 -21.12 23.86 -4.28
N GLU A 227 -19.94 23.87 -4.90
CA GLU A 227 -18.71 24.35 -4.27
C GLU A 227 -18.76 25.86 -4.01
N ARG A 228 -19.33 26.62 -4.95
CA ARG A 228 -19.57 28.06 -4.76
C ARG A 228 -20.54 28.35 -3.61
N LEU A 229 -21.59 27.54 -3.46
CA LEU A 229 -22.52 27.65 -2.32
C LEU A 229 -21.85 27.32 -0.98
N ARG A 230 -20.81 26.49 -0.98
CA ARG A 230 -20.04 26.10 0.21
C ARG A 230 -18.84 27.02 0.50
N GLY A 231 -18.59 28.04 -0.34
CA GLY A 231 -17.46 28.97 -0.18
C GLY A 231 -16.09 28.32 -0.38
N LEU A 232 -16.03 27.19 -1.10
CA LEU A 232 -14.79 26.49 -1.41
C LEU A 232 -14.06 27.10 -2.63
N PHE A 233 -14.78 27.89 -3.45
CA PHE A 233 -14.28 28.72 -4.56
C PHE A 233 -15.18 29.94 -4.79
#